data_AF-A0A3L8BBM3-F1
#
_entry.id   AF-A0A3L8BBM3-F1
#
_cell.length_a   1.000
_cell.length_b   1.000
_cell.length_c   1.000
_cell.angle_alpha   90.00
_cell.angle_beta   90.00
_cell.angle_gamma   90.00
#
_symmetry.space_group_name_H-M   'P 1'
#
loop_
_entity.id
_entity.type
_entity.pdbx_description
1 polymer ?
#
loop_
_entity_poly.entity_id
_entity_poly.type
_entity_poly.pdbx_seq_one_letter_code
_entity_poly.pdbx_strand_id
1 'polypeptide(L)'
;MNRITKGLLVLAVMLLSACGAQDVDLNVVMTGQGSITSPAGVDCEASCTASVKLNPPFIGNKIVKLTATAAPGYEFIGWNHRSCTAAETCDLAFSGICADQLICSTGLVYFEETIKPVFVDGTILLDAGWSESAVCAAFSSGEVQCWPRSANDEVGQVPPLNNPQQVAVAGNAACAQVDEGVQCWGHPNLIPKDAPLLYPPMEMEMLTARVCVIDQEGLKCWGTTGEISTPAVVNPTNLRKQYVETPQWSGHQFCVDDQGAAVCW
;
A
#
# COMPACT_ATOMS: atom_id res chain seq x y z
N MET A 1 -29.40 54.85 -46.85
CA MET A 1 -27.97 54.90 -46.44
C MET A 1 -27.97 55.51 -45.04
N ASN A 2 -27.56 54.89 -43.93
CA ASN A 2 -26.74 53.72 -43.67
C ASN A 2 -27.21 53.07 -42.36
N ARG A 3 -27.42 51.75 -42.37
CA ARG A 3 -27.46 50.91 -41.17
C ARG A 3 -26.01 50.70 -40.71
N ILE A 4 -25.66 51.10 -39.49
CA ILE A 4 -24.41 50.69 -38.83
C ILE A 4 -24.77 50.14 -37.43
N THR A 5 -24.98 48.83 -37.42
CA THR A 5 -24.57 47.84 -36.40
C THR A 5 -24.19 48.37 -35.00
N LYS A 6 -25.19 48.43 -34.11
CA LYS A 6 -25.03 48.35 -32.64
C LYS A 6 -25.34 46.92 -32.17
N GLY A 7 -24.51 45.97 -32.58
CA GLY A 7 -24.73 44.56 -32.26
C GLY A 7 -23.42 43.82 -32.20
N LEU A 8 -22.59 44.10 -31.20
CA LEU A 8 -21.35 43.36 -30.97
C LEU A 8 -20.83 43.61 -29.54
N LEU A 9 -21.54 43.13 -28.51
CA LEU A 9 -20.98 43.02 -27.14
C LEU A 9 -21.87 42.25 -26.14
N VAL A 10 -22.61 41.22 -26.58
CA VAL A 10 -23.37 40.34 -25.65
C VAL A 10 -22.98 38.86 -25.77
N LEU A 11 -21.95 38.53 -26.57
CA LEU A 11 -21.51 37.14 -26.76
C LEU A 11 -20.01 36.97 -26.44
N ALA A 12 -19.59 37.32 -25.21
CA ALA A 12 -18.23 37.03 -24.75
C ALA A 12 -18.07 36.87 -23.23
N VAL A 13 -19.15 36.62 -22.48
CA VAL A 13 -19.08 36.40 -21.01
C VAL A 13 -19.80 35.11 -20.58
N MET A 14 -20.02 34.16 -21.49
CA MET A 14 -20.52 32.80 -21.16
C MET A 14 -19.56 31.70 -21.62
N LEU A 15 -18.25 31.92 -21.51
CA LEU A 15 -17.22 30.87 -21.62
C LEU A 15 -16.19 30.92 -20.47
N LEU A 16 -16.51 31.64 -19.39
CA LEU A 16 -15.93 31.36 -18.07
C LEU A 16 -16.95 30.51 -17.31
N SER A 17 -17.33 29.36 -17.87
CA SER A 17 -17.99 28.32 -17.09
C SER A 17 -16.98 27.88 -16.04
N ALA A 18 -17.20 28.40 -14.83
CA ALA A 18 -16.63 28.00 -13.57
C ALA A 18 -16.04 26.58 -13.61
N CYS A 19 -14.73 26.49 -13.80
CA CYS A 19 -13.97 25.35 -13.30
C CYS A 19 -13.67 25.66 -11.83
N GLY A 20 -14.73 25.73 -11.01
CA GLY A 20 -14.62 25.85 -9.55
C GLY A 20 -14.01 24.58 -8.97
N ALA A 21 -13.64 24.60 -7.68
CA ALA A 21 -13.23 23.39 -6.96
C ALA A 21 -14.21 22.24 -7.25
N GLN A 22 -13.67 21.07 -7.61
CA GLN A 22 -14.48 19.88 -7.86
C GLN A 22 -14.47 19.04 -6.60
N ASP A 23 -15.65 18.66 -6.14
CA ASP A 23 -15.81 17.72 -5.03
C ASP A 23 -15.91 16.31 -5.61
N VAL A 24 -15.16 15.38 -5.03
CA VAL A 24 -15.14 13.95 -5.39
C VAL A 24 -15.29 13.14 -4.12
N ASP A 25 -16.09 12.09 -4.16
CA ASP A 25 -16.30 11.24 -2.99
C ASP A 25 -15.12 10.28 -2.80
N LEU A 26 -14.63 10.23 -1.56
CA LEU A 26 -13.67 9.26 -1.06
C LEU A 26 -14.36 8.37 -0.02
N ASN A 27 -14.47 7.08 -0.33
CA ASN A 27 -14.97 6.08 0.60
C ASN A 27 -13.83 5.57 1.49
N VAL A 28 -13.85 5.95 2.77
CA VAL A 28 -12.90 5.46 3.77
C VAL A 28 -13.55 4.31 4.51
N VAL A 29 -12.97 3.11 4.41
CA VAL A 29 -13.44 1.92 5.12
C VAL A 29 -12.37 1.48 6.11
N MET A 30 -12.54 1.85 7.37
CA MET A 30 -11.56 1.60 8.42
C MET A 30 -11.66 0.17 8.96
N THR A 31 -10.50 -0.41 9.24
CA THR A 31 -10.36 -1.56 10.14
C THR A 31 -9.76 -1.08 11.45
N GLY A 32 -10.31 -1.51 12.59
CA GLY A 32 -9.87 -1.07 13.91
C GLY A 32 -10.27 0.37 14.24
N GLN A 33 -9.51 1.02 15.13
CA GLN A 33 -9.82 2.36 15.62
C GLN A 33 -8.70 3.36 15.33
N GLY A 34 -9.07 4.50 14.79
CA GLY A 34 -8.19 5.60 14.43
C GLY A 34 -8.96 6.68 13.68
N SER A 35 -8.23 7.62 13.10
CA SER A 35 -8.80 8.66 12.25
C SER A 35 -7.99 8.85 10.97
N ILE A 36 -8.67 9.32 9.93
CA ILE A 36 -8.07 9.75 8.67
C ILE A 36 -8.36 11.22 8.44
N THR A 37 -7.32 12.01 8.24
CA THR A 37 -7.44 13.44 7.98
C THR A 37 -6.75 13.85 6.69
N SER A 38 -7.20 14.95 6.09
CA SER A 38 -6.54 15.60 4.97
C SER A 38 -6.85 17.09 4.91
N PRO A 39 -5.87 17.95 4.58
CA PRO A 39 -6.12 19.36 4.26
C PRO A 39 -7.12 19.56 3.10
N ALA A 40 -7.40 18.52 2.30
CA ALA A 40 -8.38 18.55 1.22
C ALA A 40 -9.85 18.40 1.69
N GLY A 41 -10.10 18.37 3.01
CA GLY A 41 -11.45 18.31 3.58
C GLY A 41 -11.89 16.91 4.06
N VAL A 42 -10.94 15.99 4.25
CA VAL A 42 -11.21 14.66 4.83
C VAL A 42 -10.99 14.72 6.34
N ASP A 43 -11.98 14.27 7.10
CA ASP A 43 -11.91 14.13 8.56
C ASP A 43 -12.86 12.99 8.98
N CYS A 44 -12.38 11.76 8.88
CA CYS A 44 -13.12 10.56 9.26
C CYS A 44 -12.58 10.02 10.60
N GLU A 45 -13.41 9.91 11.63
CA GLU A 45 -13.10 9.20 12.90
C GLU A 45 -13.64 7.75 12.92
N ALA A 46 -14.36 7.37 11.88
CA ALA A 46 -14.86 6.03 11.60
C ALA A 46 -14.99 5.87 10.08
N SER A 47 -15.38 4.69 9.59
CA SER A 47 -15.71 4.51 8.16
C SER A 47 -16.71 5.57 7.69
N CYS A 48 -16.35 6.31 6.64
CA CYS A 48 -17.09 7.48 6.21
C CYS A 48 -16.93 7.74 4.70
N THR A 49 -17.87 8.45 4.09
CA THR A 49 -17.73 9.01 2.75
C THR A 49 -17.42 10.50 2.91
N ALA A 50 -16.20 10.90 2.54
CA ALA A 50 -15.74 12.28 2.64
C ALA A 50 -15.71 12.92 1.25
N SER A 51 -16.18 14.17 1.14
CA SER A 51 -16.08 14.96 -0.09
C SER A 51 -14.72 15.65 -0.16
N VAL A 52 -13.89 15.22 -1.10
CA VAL A 52 -12.53 15.70 -1.31
C VAL A 52 -12.55 16.87 -2.29
N LYS A 53 -11.99 18.01 -1.87
CA LYS A 53 -11.87 19.21 -2.70
C LYS A 53 -10.64 19.15 -3.57
N LEU A 54 -10.82 18.92 -4.87
CA LEU A 54 -9.75 19.02 -5.85
C LEU A 54 -9.58 20.47 -6.27
N ASN A 55 -8.36 21.00 -6.16
CA ASN A 55 -8.04 22.36 -6.59
C ASN A 55 -7.65 22.39 -8.09
N PRO A 56 -8.04 23.46 -8.82
CA PRO A 56 -7.57 23.69 -10.20
C PRO A 56 -6.04 23.77 -10.29
N PRO A 57 -5.41 23.45 -11.45
CA PRO A 57 -6.02 23.04 -12.72
C PRO A 57 -6.33 21.54 -12.77
N PHE A 58 -7.50 21.12 -13.24
CA PHE A 58 -7.95 19.71 -13.14
C PHE A 58 -7.43 18.74 -14.20
N ILE A 59 -6.36 19.11 -14.91
CA ILE A 59 -5.73 18.26 -15.91
C ILE A 59 -4.65 17.42 -15.22
N GLY A 60 -4.59 16.13 -15.56
CA GLY A 60 -3.67 15.16 -14.97
C GLY A 60 -4.16 14.56 -13.65
N ASN A 61 -3.43 13.57 -13.15
CA ASN A 61 -3.72 12.94 -11.86
C ASN A 61 -3.59 13.97 -10.71
N LYS A 62 -4.49 13.87 -9.73
CA LYS A 62 -4.46 14.69 -8.52
C LYS A 62 -4.02 13.88 -7.33
N ILE A 63 -3.00 14.38 -6.64
CA ILE A 63 -2.48 13.76 -5.43
C ILE A 63 -3.13 14.44 -4.24
N VAL A 64 -3.80 13.65 -3.41
CA VAL A 64 -4.41 14.06 -2.14
C VAL A 64 -3.67 13.35 -1.03
N LYS A 65 -3.01 14.14 -0.17
CA LYS A 65 -2.29 13.61 0.97
C LYS A 65 -3.26 13.32 2.11
N LEU A 66 -3.36 12.06 2.47
CA LEU A 66 -4.12 11.54 3.61
C LEU A 66 -3.14 11.22 4.75
N THR A 67 -3.57 11.42 5.99
CA THR A 67 -2.82 11.06 7.19
C THR A 67 -3.69 10.15 8.05
N ALA A 68 -3.19 8.96 8.37
CA ALA A 68 -3.76 8.08 9.38
C ALA A 68 -3.22 8.41 10.76
N THR A 69 -4.06 8.32 11.78
CA THR A 69 -3.66 8.48 13.18
C THR A 69 -4.37 7.41 14.00
N ALA A 70 -3.59 6.52 14.63
CA ALA A 70 -4.16 5.46 15.44
C ALA A 70 -4.77 6.00 16.74
N ALA A 71 -5.86 5.39 17.19
CA ALA A 71 -6.42 5.67 18.51
C ALA A 71 -5.48 5.16 19.63
N PRO A 72 -5.60 5.66 20.88
CA PRO A 72 -4.81 5.13 21.99
C PRO A 72 -4.97 3.61 22.15
N GLY A 73 -3.85 2.88 22.21
CA GLY A 73 -3.83 1.42 22.27
C GLY A 73 -3.92 0.71 20.92
N TYR A 74 -4.11 1.45 19.83
CA TYR A 74 -4.07 0.92 18.47
C TYR A 74 -2.79 1.34 17.75
N GLU A 75 -2.41 0.56 16.74
CA GLU A 75 -1.32 0.86 15.81
C GLU A 75 -1.82 0.86 14.38
N PHE A 76 -1.31 1.80 13.58
CA PHE A 76 -1.52 1.83 12.14
C PHE A 76 -0.49 0.93 11.46
N ILE A 77 -0.94 -0.07 10.70
CA ILE A 77 -0.05 -1.06 10.08
C ILE A 77 -0.06 -1.02 8.54
N GLY A 78 -0.83 -0.08 7.96
CA GLY A 78 -0.71 0.23 6.54
C GLY A 78 -2.03 0.51 5.84
N TRP A 79 -1.90 0.97 4.60
CA TRP A 79 -3.01 1.27 3.71
C TRP A 79 -3.23 0.12 2.74
N ASN A 80 -4.42 -0.47 2.74
CA ASN A 80 -4.75 -1.47 1.74
C ASN A 80 -5.23 -0.79 0.44
N HIS A 81 -4.29 -0.09 -0.21
CA HIS A 81 -4.50 0.61 -1.47
C HIS A 81 -3.18 0.77 -2.25
N ARG A 82 -3.23 0.50 -3.56
CA ARG A 82 -2.04 0.42 -4.46
C ARG A 82 -1.21 1.70 -4.55
N SER A 83 -1.83 2.86 -4.34
CA SER A 83 -1.15 4.16 -4.43
C SER A 83 -0.50 4.58 -3.12
N CYS A 84 -0.70 3.81 -2.06
CA CYS A 84 -0.19 4.08 -0.74
C CYS A 84 0.98 3.15 -0.41
N THR A 85 1.64 3.40 0.71
CA THR A 85 2.70 2.56 1.27
C THR A 85 2.30 2.06 2.66
N ALA A 86 3.21 1.48 3.43
CA ALA A 86 3.00 1.21 4.85
C ALA A 86 3.08 2.47 5.74
N ALA A 87 3.48 3.63 5.19
CA ALA A 87 3.62 4.85 5.96
C ALA A 87 2.27 5.42 6.41
N GLU A 88 2.25 6.14 7.53
CA GLU A 88 1.04 6.80 8.06
C GLU A 88 0.43 7.80 7.09
N THR A 89 1.21 8.32 6.14
CA THR A 89 0.71 9.21 5.08
C THR A 89 0.55 8.47 3.76
N CYS A 90 -0.57 8.66 3.09
CA CYS A 90 -0.78 8.20 1.72
C CYS A 90 -0.96 9.37 0.76
N ASP A 91 -0.19 9.38 -0.32
CA ASP A 91 -0.35 10.28 -1.46
C ASP A 91 -1.31 9.63 -2.48
N LEU A 92 -2.61 9.74 -2.20
CA LEU A 92 -3.65 9.10 -3.00
C LEU A 92 -3.82 9.82 -4.34
N ALA A 93 -3.59 9.10 -5.43
CA ALA A 93 -3.78 9.62 -6.78
C ALA A 93 -5.22 9.40 -7.26
N PHE A 94 -5.97 10.49 -7.42
CA PHE A 94 -7.24 10.52 -8.14
C PHE A 94 -6.96 10.64 -9.64
N SER A 95 -7.35 9.62 -10.39
CA SER A 95 -7.29 9.64 -11.86
C SER A 95 -8.64 10.05 -12.44
N GLY A 96 -8.59 10.88 -13.49
CA GLY A 96 -9.78 11.36 -14.17
C GLY A 96 -9.68 11.24 -15.69
N ILE A 97 -10.82 11.29 -16.37
CA ILE A 97 -10.93 11.13 -17.84
C ILE A 97 -10.23 12.24 -18.65
N CYS A 98 -9.81 13.32 -17.99
CA CYS A 98 -9.05 14.42 -18.61
C CYS A 98 -7.54 14.37 -18.32
N ALA A 99 -7.03 13.25 -17.77
CA ALA A 99 -5.60 13.05 -17.59
C ALA A 99 -4.84 13.01 -18.94
N ASP A 100 -5.48 12.52 -20.02
CA ASP A 100 -4.92 12.42 -21.37
C ASP A 100 -5.77 13.22 -22.38
N GLN A 101 -5.66 14.56 -22.37
CA GLN A 101 -5.95 15.61 -23.39
C GLN A 101 -7.11 15.49 -24.44
N LEU A 102 -7.63 14.32 -24.80
CA LEU A 102 -8.56 14.08 -25.91
C LEU A 102 -10.04 14.34 -25.59
N ILE A 103 -10.46 14.36 -24.31
CA ILE A 103 -11.88 14.35 -23.92
C ILE A 103 -12.28 15.53 -23.02
N CYS A 104 -11.47 16.60 -22.94
CA CYS A 104 -11.76 17.78 -22.11
C CYS A 104 -13.01 18.58 -22.54
N SER A 105 -13.76 18.16 -23.58
CA SER A 105 -14.94 18.85 -24.09
C SER A 105 -16.27 18.42 -23.45
N THR A 106 -16.31 17.30 -22.71
CA THR A 106 -17.56 16.76 -22.12
C THR A 106 -17.63 16.82 -20.59
N GLY A 107 -16.66 17.48 -19.93
CA GLY A 107 -16.62 17.64 -18.47
C GLY A 107 -15.53 16.79 -17.82
N LEU A 108 -15.01 17.29 -16.69
CA LEU A 108 -14.00 16.63 -15.87
C LEU A 108 -14.69 15.61 -14.96
N VAL A 109 -14.32 14.33 -15.07
CA VAL A 109 -14.82 13.28 -14.17
C VAL A 109 -13.65 12.56 -13.54
N TYR A 110 -13.52 12.69 -12.22
CA TYR A 110 -12.70 11.82 -11.39
C TYR A 110 -13.58 10.70 -10.86
N PHE A 111 -13.01 9.51 -10.74
CA PHE A 111 -13.74 8.36 -10.20
C PHE A 111 -13.74 8.39 -8.67
N GLU A 112 -14.79 7.80 -8.08
CA GLU A 112 -14.82 7.51 -6.65
C GLU A 112 -13.65 6.59 -6.30
N GLU A 113 -12.96 6.92 -5.21
CA GLU A 113 -11.88 6.10 -4.69
C GLU A 113 -12.30 5.46 -3.38
N THR A 114 -11.77 4.26 -3.11
CA THR A 114 -11.94 3.59 -1.82
C THR A 114 -10.59 3.32 -1.20
N ILE A 115 -10.40 3.79 0.03
CA ILE A 115 -9.20 3.55 0.82
C ILE A 115 -9.54 2.81 2.10
N LYS A 116 -8.66 1.86 2.46
CA LYS A 116 -8.85 0.96 3.59
C LYS A 116 -7.63 1.02 4.53
N PRO A 117 -7.57 1.98 5.46
CA PRO A 117 -6.54 1.98 6.50
C PRO A 117 -6.78 0.83 7.47
N VAL A 118 -5.68 0.21 7.92
CA VAL A 118 -5.73 -0.88 8.88
C VAL A 118 -5.10 -0.44 10.19
N PHE A 119 -5.93 -0.39 11.23
CA PHE A 119 -5.53 -0.23 12.61
C PHE A 119 -5.77 -1.54 13.37
N VAL A 120 -4.85 -1.92 14.23
CA VAL A 120 -4.92 -3.13 15.04
C VAL A 120 -4.60 -2.82 16.49
N ASP A 121 -4.96 -3.72 17.41
CA ASP A 121 -4.63 -3.57 18.83
C ASP A 121 -3.11 -3.73 19.03
N GLY A 122 -2.45 -2.61 19.36
CA GLY A 122 -1.00 -2.56 19.55
C GLY A 122 -0.52 -3.26 20.82
N THR A 123 -1.43 -3.58 21.75
CA THR A 123 -1.06 -4.28 22.99
C THR A 123 -0.77 -5.77 22.77
N ILE A 124 -1.24 -6.32 21.64
CA ILE A 124 -1.09 -7.73 21.29
C ILE A 124 -0.45 -7.95 19.91
N LEU A 125 -0.11 -6.89 19.17
CA LEU A 125 0.58 -6.99 17.89
C LEU A 125 2.01 -7.53 18.12
N LEU A 126 2.36 -8.59 17.40
CA LEU A 126 3.73 -9.12 17.36
C LEU A 126 4.49 -8.57 16.17
N ASP A 127 3.86 -8.62 14.99
CA ASP A 127 4.46 -8.21 13.74
C ASP A 127 3.38 -7.86 12.69
N ALA A 128 3.74 -7.03 11.73
CA ALA A 128 2.86 -6.65 10.63
C ALA A 128 3.62 -6.54 9.31
N GLY A 129 2.99 -7.06 8.25
CA GLY A 129 3.51 -7.01 6.89
C GLY A 129 2.57 -6.28 5.94
N TRP A 130 3.14 -5.53 5.00
CA TRP A 130 2.39 -4.72 4.04
C TRP A 130 2.82 -5.00 2.60
N SER A 131 1.83 -4.95 1.70
CA SER A 131 1.98 -4.85 0.25
C SER A 131 0.86 -3.99 -0.35
N GLU A 132 0.97 -3.68 -1.64
CA GLU A 132 -0.02 -2.95 -2.42
C GLU A 132 -1.39 -3.66 -2.55
N SER A 133 -1.45 -4.95 -2.20
CA SER A 133 -2.65 -5.80 -2.32
C SER A 133 -3.17 -6.34 -0.99
N ALA A 134 -2.38 -6.30 0.08
CA ALA A 134 -2.79 -6.79 1.38
C ALA A 134 -1.93 -6.24 2.51
N VAL A 135 -2.56 -6.13 3.68
CA VAL A 135 -1.91 -5.87 4.97
C VAL A 135 -2.19 -7.08 5.86
N CYS A 136 -1.18 -7.58 6.58
CA CYS A 136 -1.36 -8.68 7.51
C CYS A 136 -0.71 -8.39 8.85
N ALA A 137 -1.21 -9.00 9.91
CA ALA A 137 -0.68 -8.89 11.27
C ALA A 137 -0.68 -10.26 11.96
N ALA A 138 0.38 -10.52 12.73
CA ALA A 138 0.46 -11.61 13.70
C ALA A 138 0.25 -11.07 15.11
N PHE A 139 -0.49 -11.81 15.93
CA PHE A 139 -0.87 -11.42 17.28
C PHE A 139 -0.36 -12.42 18.32
N SER A 140 -0.12 -11.94 19.54
CA SER A 140 0.33 -12.75 20.68
C SER A 140 -0.71 -13.77 21.17
N SER A 141 -1.94 -13.68 20.66
CA SER A 141 -2.98 -14.70 20.79
C SER A 141 -2.72 -15.96 19.96
N GLY A 142 -1.76 -15.93 19.03
CA GLY A 142 -1.52 -16.98 18.05
C GLY A 142 -2.38 -16.86 16.78
N GLU A 143 -3.07 -15.74 16.59
CA GLU A 143 -3.85 -15.46 15.38
C GLU A 143 -3.03 -14.66 14.36
N VAL A 144 -3.26 -14.92 13.08
CA VAL A 144 -2.84 -14.04 11.98
C VAL A 144 -4.08 -13.57 11.23
N GLN A 145 -4.16 -12.26 10.97
CA GLN A 145 -5.22 -11.68 10.15
C GLN A 145 -4.62 -10.97 8.94
N CYS A 146 -5.28 -11.11 7.79
CA CYS A 146 -4.93 -10.40 6.57
C CYS A 146 -6.14 -9.65 6.03
N TRP A 147 -5.93 -8.39 5.66
CA TRP A 147 -6.91 -7.51 5.04
C TRP A 147 -6.55 -7.33 3.56
N PRO A 148 -7.11 -8.15 2.66
CA PRO A 148 -6.85 -8.05 1.23
C PRO A 148 -7.57 -6.88 0.58
N ARG A 149 -7.03 -6.37 -0.53
CA ARG A 149 -7.63 -5.27 -1.31
C ARG A 149 -9.05 -5.62 -1.74
N SER A 150 -9.25 -6.83 -2.23
CA SER A 150 -10.54 -7.39 -2.62
C SER A 150 -10.92 -8.53 -1.67
N ALA A 151 -12.19 -8.60 -1.28
CA ALA A 151 -12.67 -9.61 -0.31
C ALA A 151 -12.47 -11.07 -0.77
N ASN A 152 -12.25 -11.29 -2.07
CA ASN A 152 -12.05 -12.61 -2.66
C ASN A 152 -10.58 -12.96 -2.87
N ASP A 153 -9.64 -12.05 -2.58
CA ASP A 153 -8.22 -12.33 -2.78
C ASP A 153 -7.76 -13.38 -1.76
N GLU A 154 -7.00 -14.36 -2.24
CA GLU A 154 -6.65 -15.59 -1.52
C GLU A 154 -5.79 -15.33 -0.29
N VAL A 155 -5.01 -14.24 -0.25
CA VAL A 155 -4.21 -13.85 0.93
C VAL A 155 -5.07 -13.58 2.16
N GLY A 156 -6.36 -13.23 1.99
CA GLY A 156 -7.32 -13.13 3.10
C GLY A 156 -7.76 -14.47 3.70
N GLN A 157 -7.45 -15.59 3.05
CA GLN A 157 -7.81 -16.94 3.49
C GLN A 157 -6.66 -17.54 4.32
N VAL A 158 -6.46 -17.00 5.52
CA VAL A 158 -5.37 -17.44 6.41
C VAL A 158 -5.59 -18.91 6.82
N PRO A 159 -4.63 -19.82 6.53
CA PRO A 159 -4.74 -21.21 6.97
C PRO A 159 -4.49 -21.35 8.47
N PRO A 160 -4.77 -22.51 9.09
CA PRO A 160 -4.31 -22.79 10.44
C PRO A 160 -2.78 -22.68 10.52
N LEU A 161 -2.28 -21.92 11.49
CA LEU A 161 -0.86 -21.70 11.76
C LEU A 161 -0.54 -22.16 13.17
N ASN A 162 0.65 -22.77 13.36
CA ASN A 162 1.11 -23.17 14.69
C ASN A 162 2.05 -22.09 15.26
N ASN A 163 1.58 -21.41 16.30
CA ASN A 163 2.34 -20.39 17.04
C ASN A 163 3.02 -19.33 16.12
N PRO A 164 2.25 -18.60 15.30
CA PRO A 164 2.82 -17.62 14.39
C PRO A 164 3.45 -16.43 15.15
N GLN A 165 4.68 -16.06 14.78
CA GLN A 165 5.43 -14.99 15.48
C GLN A 165 5.81 -13.81 14.57
N GLN A 166 5.97 -14.03 13.28
CA GLN A 166 6.37 -13.02 12.29
C GLN A 166 5.57 -13.24 11.00
N VAL A 167 5.27 -12.17 10.25
CA VAL A 167 4.59 -12.22 8.95
C VAL A 167 5.29 -11.38 7.89
N ALA A 168 5.42 -11.95 6.69
CA ALA A 168 5.95 -11.25 5.54
C ALA A 168 4.92 -11.28 4.40
N VAL A 169 4.71 -10.15 3.73
CA VAL A 169 3.62 -9.97 2.74
C VAL A 169 4.16 -9.38 1.46
N ALA A 170 3.75 -9.93 0.31
CA ALA A 170 4.00 -9.36 -1.01
C ALA A 170 2.90 -9.72 -2.01
N GLY A 171 2.38 -8.70 -2.71
CA GLY A 171 1.25 -8.87 -3.61
C GLY A 171 0.07 -9.59 -2.93
N ASN A 172 -0.50 -10.57 -3.61
CA ASN A 172 -1.58 -11.40 -3.08
C ASN A 172 -1.03 -12.70 -2.44
N ALA A 173 0.01 -12.58 -1.61
CA ALA A 173 0.57 -13.70 -0.85
C ALA A 173 1.19 -13.22 0.46
N ALA A 174 1.22 -14.12 1.44
CA ALA A 174 1.83 -13.90 2.74
C ALA A 174 2.50 -15.18 3.23
N CYS A 175 3.48 -15.01 4.11
CA CYS A 175 4.18 -16.07 4.80
C CYS A 175 4.24 -15.74 6.28
N ALA A 176 4.09 -16.76 7.13
CA ALA A 176 4.23 -16.64 8.57
C ALA A 176 5.36 -17.54 9.06
N GLN A 177 6.17 -17.01 9.97
CA GLN A 177 7.03 -17.83 10.81
C GLN A 177 6.17 -18.63 11.76
N VAL A 178 6.33 -19.94 11.77
CA VAL A 178 5.68 -20.90 12.65
C VAL A 178 6.73 -21.75 13.37
N ASP A 179 6.34 -22.55 14.37
CA ASP A 179 7.29 -23.37 15.15
C ASP A 179 8.19 -24.28 14.28
N GLU A 180 7.66 -24.79 13.17
CA GLU A 180 8.36 -25.70 12.25
C GLU A 180 8.85 -25.00 10.96
N GLY A 181 9.15 -23.70 11.02
CA GLY A 181 9.76 -22.95 9.93
C GLY A 181 8.86 -21.84 9.38
N VAL A 182 8.54 -21.90 8.08
CA VAL A 182 7.74 -20.87 7.39
C VAL A 182 6.60 -21.50 6.61
N GLN A 183 5.39 -20.99 6.80
CA GLN A 183 4.20 -21.40 6.06
C GLN A 183 3.65 -20.22 5.25
N CYS A 184 3.48 -20.42 3.94
CA CYS A 184 3.01 -19.40 3.01
C CYS A 184 1.63 -19.73 2.43
N TRP A 185 0.83 -18.71 2.14
CA TRP A 185 -0.50 -18.82 1.53
C TRP A 185 -0.83 -17.62 0.63
N GLY A 186 -1.94 -17.71 -0.11
CA GLY A 186 -2.38 -16.73 -1.09
C GLY A 186 -2.36 -17.28 -2.51
N HIS A 187 -2.13 -16.41 -3.48
CA HIS A 187 -2.19 -16.74 -4.90
C HIS A 187 -1.15 -17.82 -5.28
N PRO A 188 -1.55 -18.95 -5.91
CA PRO A 188 -0.67 -20.13 -6.08
C PRO A 188 0.67 -19.88 -6.79
N ASN A 189 0.70 -18.90 -7.71
CA ASN A 189 1.93 -18.55 -8.45
C ASN A 189 2.90 -17.67 -7.66
N LEU A 190 2.51 -17.19 -6.48
CA LEU A 190 3.33 -16.33 -5.63
C LEU A 190 3.88 -17.05 -4.41
N ILE A 191 3.53 -18.33 -4.22
CA ILE A 191 3.90 -19.09 -3.02
C ILE A 191 5.33 -19.64 -3.15
N PRO A 192 6.28 -19.18 -2.31
CA PRO A 192 7.60 -19.78 -2.22
C PRO A 192 7.48 -21.25 -1.78
N LYS A 193 8.34 -22.11 -2.33
CA LYS A 193 8.33 -23.55 -2.06
C LYS A 193 9.69 -24.02 -1.59
N ASP A 194 9.71 -25.19 -0.94
CA ASP A 194 10.92 -25.87 -0.53
C ASP A 194 11.83 -24.97 0.32
N ALA A 195 11.24 -24.37 1.38
CA ALA A 195 11.98 -23.53 2.31
C ALA A 195 13.20 -24.30 2.85
N PRO A 196 14.39 -23.66 2.89
CA PRO A 196 15.58 -24.28 3.47
C PRO A 196 15.38 -24.49 4.98
N LEU A 197 16.29 -25.24 5.60
CA LEU A 197 16.28 -25.36 7.05
C LEU A 197 16.62 -24.00 7.69
N LEU A 198 15.77 -23.55 8.61
CA LEU A 198 15.88 -22.25 9.29
C LEU A 198 16.09 -22.44 10.79
N TYR A 199 16.88 -21.55 11.40
CA TYR A 199 17.22 -21.60 12.83
C TYR A 199 16.85 -20.29 13.53
N PRO A 200 15.72 -20.22 14.27
CA PRO A 200 15.30 -18.99 14.95
C PRO A 200 16.25 -18.60 16.11
N PRO A 201 16.28 -17.33 16.56
CA PRO A 201 15.46 -16.22 16.09
C PRO A 201 15.82 -15.82 14.67
N MET A 202 14.86 -15.27 13.94
CA MET A 202 15.04 -14.89 12.55
C MET A 202 14.25 -13.63 12.19
N GLU A 203 14.67 -12.97 11.13
CA GLU A 203 13.98 -11.83 10.52
C GLU A 203 13.60 -12.23 9.09
N MET A 204 12.32 -12.18 8.75
CA MET A 204 11.78 -12.60 7.46
C MET A 204 11.19 -11.42 6.69
N GLU A 205 11.49 -11.38 5.39
CA GLU A 205 10.85 -10.45 4.45
C GLU A 205 10.43 -11.16 3.17
N MET A 206 9.37 -10.64 2.55
CA MET A 206 8.81 -11.18 1.31
C MET A 206 8.72 -10.09 0.27
N LEU A 207 9.18 -10.40 -0.94
CA LEU A 207 9.10 -9.53 -2.09
C LEU A 207 8.72 -10.33 -3.33
N THR A 208 7.66 -9.91 -4.02
CA THR A 208 7.05 -10.65 -5.14
C THR A 208 6.69 -12.09 -4.75
N ALA A 209 7.41 -13.10 -5.26
CA ALA A 209 7.21 -14.51 -4.95
C ALA A 209 8.45 -15.11 -4.27
N ARG A 210 9.23 -14.28 -3.56
CA ARG A 210 10.48 -14.62 -2.91
C ARG A 210 10.41 -14.27 -1.43
N VAL A 211 10.95 -15.13 -0.59
CA VAL A 211 11.18 -14.87 0.82
C VAL A 211 12.66 -14.91 1.08
N CYS A 212 13.13 -13.96 1.86
CA CYS A 212 14.46 -13.95 2.42
C CYS A 212 14.36 -13.95 3.94
N VAL A 213 15.30 -14.62 4.59
CA VAL A 213 15.39 -14.73 6.04
C VAL A 213 16.83 -14.51 6.46
N ILE A 214 17.05 -13.74 7.51
CA ILE A 214 18.28 -13.78 8.30
C ILE A 214 18.00 -14.64 9.52
N ASP A 215 18.68 -15.78 9.64
CA ASP A 215 18.60 -16.68 10.78
C ASP A 215 19.96 -16.81 11.50
N GLN A 216 20.09 -17.72 12.47
CA GLN A 216 21.36 -17.93 13.18
C GLN A 216 22.55 -18.36 12.29
N GLU A 217 22.28 -18.90 11.09
CA GLU A 217 23.31 -19.34 10.14
C GLU A 217 23.57 -18.29 9.04
N GLY A 218 22.69 -17.32 8.87
CA GLY A 218 22.88 -16.16 8.00
C GLY A 218 21.70 -15.90 7.05
N LEU A 219 22.00 -15.25 5.92
CA LEU A 219 21.01 -14.85 4.93
C LEU A 219 20.67 -16.01 3.97
N LYS A 220 19.41 -16.43 3.97
CA LYS A 220 18.85 -17.48 3.11
C LYS A 220 17.68 -16.91 2.32
N CYS A 221 17.59 -17.21 1.03
CA CYS A 221 16.47 -16.78 0.20
C CYS A 221 15.94 -17.95 -0.65
N TRP A 222 14.63 -17.98 -0.87
CA TRP A 222 13.99 -18.96 -1.75
C TRP A 222 12.74 -18.36 -2.40
N GLY A 223 12.25 -19.02 -3.43
CA GLY A 223 11.05 -18.60 -4.14
C GLY A 223 10.23 -19.78 -4.65
N THR A 224 9.45 -19.54 -5.70
CA THR A 224 8.58 -20.56 -6.30
C THR A 224 9.33 -21.72 -6.96
N THR A 225 10.65 -21.56 -7.18
CA THR A 225 11.54 -22.55 -7.80
C THR A 225 12.63 -23.07 -6.85
N GLY A 226 12.46 -22.89 -5.54
CA GLY A 226 13.44 -23.29 -4.52
C GLY A 226 14.44 -22.19 -4.18
N GLU A 227 15.62 -22.60 -3.72
CA GLU A 227 16.68 -21.72 -3.18
C GLU A 227 17.18 -20.70 -4.22
N ILE A 228 17.46 -19.48 -3.76
CA ILE A 228 17.94 -18.36 -4.54
C ILE A 228 19.31 -17.93 -3.99
N SER A 229 20.29 -17.75 -4.87
CA SER A 229 21.61 -17.27 -4.49
C SER A 229 21.54 -15.89 -3.81
N THR A 230 22.18 -15.78 -2.66
CA THR A 230 22.25 -14.54 -1.87
C THR A 230 23.58 -13.82 -2.09
N PRO A 231 23.65 -12.50 -1.85
CA PRO A 231 24.94 -11.80 -1.81
C PRO A 231 25.81 -12.35 -0.68
N ALA A 232 27.13 -12.29 -0.89
CA ALA A 232 28.08 -12.63 0.16
C ALA A 232 28.04 -11.55 1.26
N VAL A 233 27.58 -11.93 2.44
CA VAL A 233 27.45 -11.07 3.63
C VAL A 233 28.11 -11.76 4.83
N VAL A 234 28.61 -10.97 5.78
CA VAL A 234 29.36 -11.50 6.94
C VAL A 234 28.52 -11.52 8.21
N ASN A 235 27.82 -10.44 8.51
CA ASN A 235 26.94 -10.29 9.68
C ASN A 235 25.72 -9.44 9.30
N PRO A 236 24.84 -9.96 8.42
CA PRO A 236 23.69 -9.23 7.94
C PRO A 236 22.68 -8.95 9.06
N THR A 237 22.09 -7.77 9.05
CA THR A 237 21.02 -7.33 9.97
C THR A 237 20.01 -6.46 9.21
N ASN A 238 18.85 -6.18 9.80
CA ASN A 238 17.88 -5.22 9.25
C ASN A 238 17.46 -5.58 7.82
N LEU A 239 17.01 -6.82 7.64
CA LEU A 239 16.43 -7.29 6.38
C LEU A 239 15.15 -6.53 6.11
N ARG A 240 15.10 -5.84 4.97
CA ARG A 240 13.97 -4.96 4.62
C ARG A 240 13.74 -4.90 3.12
N LYS A 241 12.51 -4.57 2.75
CA LYS A 241 12.17 -4.09 1.40
C LYS A 241 12.54 -2.63 1.24
N GLN A 242 13.22 -2.28 0.15
CA GLN A 242 13.47 -0.89 -0.24
C GLN A 242 12.88 -0.61 -1.61
N TYR A 243 12.05 0.42 -1.73
CA TYR A 243 11.66 0.97 -3.03
C TYR A 243 12.80 1.82 -3.59
N VAL A 244 13.15 1.58 -4.85
CA VAL A 244 14.15 2.35 -5.57
C VAL A 244 13.57 2.80 -6.90
N GLU A 245 13.79 4.06 -7.22
CA GLU A 245 13.41 4.65 -8.49
C GLU A 245 14.65 5.26 -9.15
N THR A 246 15.00 4.72 -10.30
CA THR A 246 16.08 5.17 -11.18
C THR A 246 15.51 5.42 -12.57
N PRO A 247 16.20 6.19 -13.43
CA PRO A 247 15.76 6.36 -14.81
C PRO A 247 15.64 5.05 -15.61
N GLN A 248 16.29 3.96 -15.17
CA GLN A 248 16.33 2.67 -15.87
C GLN A 248 15.39 1.63 -15.25
N TRP A 249 15.04 1.78 -13.97
CA TRP A 249 14.26 0.80 -13.22
C TRP A 249 13.56 1.46 -12.02
N SER A 250 12.30 1.11 -11.81
CA SER A 250 11.58 1.35 -10.58
C SER A 250 11.07 0.03 -10.02
N GLY A 251 11.21 -0.16 -8.72
CA GLY A 251 10.72 -1.36 -8.06
C GLY A 251 11.25 -1.50 -6.65
N HIS A 252 10.90 -2.62 -6.04
CA HIS A 252 11.40 -2.99 -4.73
C HIS A 252 12.56 -3.98 -4.87
N GLN A 253 13.50 -3.91 -3.93
CA GLN A 253 14.62 -4.82 -3.76
C GLN A 253 14.72 -5.23 -2.29
N PHE A 254 15.41 -6.35 -2.02
CA PHE A 254 15.81 -6.67 -0.66
C PHE A 254 17.06 -5.89 -0.29
N CYS A 255 17.18 -5.52 0.98
CA CYS A 255 18.37 -4.91 1.53
C CYS A 255 18.65 -5.47 2.91
N VAL A 256 19.93 -5.60 3.24
CA VAL A 256 20.42 -5.84 4.60
C VAL A 256 21.50 -4.82 4.92
N ASP A 257 21.70 -4.55 6.20
CA ASP A 257 22.87 -3.85 6.69
C ASP A 257 23.95 -4.87 7.05
N ASP A 258 25.11 -4.78 6.40
CA ASP A 258 26.27 -5.64 6.66
C ASP A 258 27.55 -4.78 6.72
N GLN A 259 28.36 -4.99 7.75
CA GLN A 259 29.62 -4.25 7.97
C GLN A 259 29.49 -2.71 7.90
N GLY A 260 28.34 -2.16 8.32
CA GLY A 260 28.07 -0.72 8.32
C GLY A 260 27.65 -0.13 6.97
N ALA A 261 27.33 -0.97 5.98
CA ALA A 261 26.80 -0.55 4.69
C ALA A 261 25.55 -1.36 4.31
N ALA A 262 24.68 -0.77 3.49
CA ALA A 262 23.54 -1.48 2.92
C ALA A 262 23.99 -2.32 1.72
N VAL A 263 23.63 -3.60 1.71
CA VAL A 263 23.79 -4.53 0.59
C VAL A 263 22.39 -4.88 0.08
N CYS A 264 22.09 -4.54 -1.17
CA CYS A 264 20.77 -4.71 -1.76
C CYS A 264 20.81 -5.52 -3.07
N TRP A 265 19.75 -6.29 -3.33
CA TRP A 265 19.63 -7.19 -4.49
C TRP A 265 18.19 -7.48 -4.91
#